data_AF-A0A7S0HAT9-F1
#
_entry.id   AF-A0A7S0HAT9-F1
#
_cell.length_a   1.000
_cell.length_b   1.000
_cell.length_c   1.000
_cell.angle_alpha   90.00
_cell.angle_beta   90.00
_cell.angle_gamma   90.00
#
_symmetry.space_group_name_H-M   'P 1'
#
loop_
_entity.id
_entity.type
_entity.pdbx_description
1 polymer ?
#
loop_
_entity_poly.entity_id
_entity_poly.type
_entity_poly.pdbx_seq_one_letter_code
_entity_poly.pdbx_strand_id
1 'polypeptide(L)'
;SFCKLREIPGKPHWWWDTKSQMDGGVLDDAEMRDFWKLCTKKAKDNETSTKTMTCYDLSTCGSVFGAHPVQAQTIGQATSVTVTKTGSSLEITTYNIRRLRVDPPASSRAIRIDETVFSRQTGAISYCREISADRRSLSQWFACYGDHEQMESCSCCTEDA
;
A
#
# COMPACT_ATOMS: atom_id res chain seq x y z
N SER A 1 19.95 12.15 3.20
CA SER A 1 20.51 13.09 2.21
C SER A 1 19.95 14.47 2.50
N PHE A 2 20.82 15.43 2.86
CA PHE A 2 20.44 16.81 3.13
C PHE A 2 20.28 17.58 1.82
N CYS A 3 19.22 18.39 1.67
CA CYS A 3 19.08 19.31 0.55
C CYS A 3 20.08 20.45 0.74
N LYS A 4 20.97 20.66 -0.25
CA LYS A 4 21.93 21.76 -0.24
C LYS A 4 21.63 22.66 -1.43
N LEU A 5 21.51 23.96 -1.17
CA LEU A 5 21.36 24.96 -2.23
C LEU A 5 22.64 24.96 -3.08
N ARG A 6 22.50 24.76 -4.40
CA ARG A 6 23.60 24.83 -5.37
C ARG A 6 23.17 25.70 -6.54
N GLU A 7 23.96 26.71 -6.82
CA GLU A 7 23.83 27.54 -8.02
C GLU A 7 24.24 26.74 -9.26
N ILE A 8 23.52 26.90 -10.38
CA ILE A 8 23.83 26.21 -11.64
C ILE A 8 24.80 27.10 -12.43
N PRO A 9 26.08 26.71 -12.61
CA PRO A 9 27.07 27.56 -13.27
C PRO A 9 26.69 27.84 -14.73
N GLY A 10 26.83 29.10 -15.16
CA GLY A 10 26.61 29.49 -16.55
C GLY A 10 25.14 29.67 -16.94
N LYS A 11 24.20 29.56 -16.00
CA LYS A 11 22.79 29.91 -16.25
C LYS A 11 22.45 31.26 -15.62
N PRO A 12 21.88 32.21 -16.39
CA PRO A 12 21.47 33.50 -15.85
C PRO A 12 20.31 33.33 -14.85
N HIS A 13 20.41 33.99 -13.70
CA HIS A 13 19.35 34.03 -12.69
C HIS A 13 18.26 34.99 -13.11
N TRP A 14 17.10 34.51 -13.55
CA TRP A 14 15.94 35.39 -13.73
C TRP A 14 14.75 34.89 -12.93
N TRP A 15 14.38 35.66 -11.91
CA TRP A 15 12.97 35.96 -11.70
C TRP A 15 12.76 37.38 -12.21
N TRP A 16 11.89 37.53 -13.22
CA TRP A 16 11.35 38.78 -13.78
C TRP A 16 12.33 39.84 -14.34
N ASP A 17 12.87 39.70 -15.55
CA ASP A 17 13.07 40.90 -16.39
C ASP A 17 12.95 40.58 -17.88
N THR A 18 11.99 41.20 -18.55
CA THR A 18 11.58 40.92 -19.93
C THR A 18 12.07 42.02 -20.87
N LYS A 19 13.24 41.83 -21.51
CA LYS A 19 13.65 42.63 -22.69
C LYS A 19 14.41 41.88 -23.80
N SER A 20 14.72 40.59 -23.68
CA SER A 20 15.37 39.82 -24.76
C SER A 20 14.90 38.35 -24.82
N GLN A 21 15.22 37.66 -25.93
CA GLN A 21 14.76 36.30 -26.25
C GLN A 21 15.06 35.32 -25.09
N MET A 22 13.98 34.81 -24.49
CA MET A 22 13.99 33.88 -23.38
C MET A 22 14.50 32.51 -23.83
N ASP A 23 15.60 32.05 -23.24
CA ASP A 23 16.21 30.73 -23.40
C ASP A 23 15.58 29.68 -22.48
N GLY A 24 14.26 29.75 -22.24
CA GLY A 24 13.52 28.75 -21.46
C GLY A 24 14.04 28.66 -20.02
N GLY A 25 13.48 29.47 -19.13
CA GLY A 25 13.93 29.61 -17.74
C GLY A 25 14.20 28.28 -17.02
N VAL A 26 14.99 28.36 -15.95
CA VAL A 26 15.57 27.29 -15.10
C VAL A 26 14.67 26.07 -14.80
N LEU A 27 13.35 26.17 -14.94
CA LEU A 27 12.43 25.03 -14.88
C LEU A 27 12.61 23.99 -16.01
N ASP A 28 13.11 24.37 -17.19
CA ASP A 28 13.38 23.44 -18.29
C ASP A 28 14.82 22.87 -18.27
N ASP A 29 15.56 23.14 -17.20
CA ASP A 29 16.87 22.55 -16.96
C ASP A 29 16.78 21.08 -16.51
N ALA A 30 17.69 20.23 -17.01
CA ALA A 30 17.71 18.81 -16.67
C ALA A 30 17.95 18.56 -15.17
N GLU A 31 18.85 19.32 -14.52
CA GLU A 31 19.12 19.18 -13.09
C GLU A 31 17.90 19.57 -12.26
N MET A 32 17.21 20.65 -12.62
CA MET A 32 15.97 21.06 -11.93
C MET A 32 14.84 20.06 -12.14
N ARG A 33 14.66 19.51 -13.34
CA ARG A 33 13.67 18.44 -13.58
C ARG A 33 13.97 17.21 -12.72
N ASP A 34 15.22 16.80 -12.62
CA ASP A 34 15.60 15.64 -11.81
C ASP A 34 15.47 15.91 -10.30
N PHE A 35 15.79 17.13 -9.86
CA PHE A 35 15.51 17.59 -8.51
C PHE A 35 14.01 17.57 -8.21
N TRP A 36 13.18 18.13 -9.09
CA TRP A 36 11.72 18.15 -8.93
C TRP A 36 11.14 16.74 -8.92
N LYS A 37 11.61 15.82 -9.78
CA LYS A 37 11.23 14.40 -9.75
C LYS A 37 11.58 13.75 -8.40
N LEU A 38 12.76 14.03 -7.85
CA LEU A 38 13.19 13.49 -6.56
C LEU A 38 12.32 14.03 -5.42
N CYS A 39 12.03 15.33 -5.42
CA CYS A 39 11.20 15.99 -4.42
C CYS A 39 9.73 15.56 -4.50
N THR A 40 9.14 15.48 -5.70
CA THR A 40 7.77 14.99 -5.88
C THR A 40 7.64 13.50 -5.54
N LYS A 41 8.65 12.69 -5.86
CA LYS A 41 8.68 11.29 -5.42
C LYS A 41 8.67 11.18 -3.90
N LYS A 42 9.53 11.93 -3.20
CA LYS A 42 9.55 11.97 -1.73
C LYS A 42 8.26 12.50 -1.12
N ALA A 43 7.65 13.52 -1.72
CA ALA A 43 6.39 14.08 -1.27
C ALA A 43 5.26 13.05 -1.41
N LYS A 44 5.16 12.37 -2.56
CA LYS A 44 4.20 11.28 -2.79
C LYS A 44 4.45 10.07 -1.89
N ASP A 45 5.71 9.76 -1.61
CA ASP A 45 6.06 8.69 -0.69
C ASP A 45 5.62 9.01 0.74
N ASN A 46 5.58 10.29 1.14
CA ASN A 46 5.15 10.73 2.46
C ASN A 46 3.64 11.07 2.56
N GLU A 47 2.91 11.08 1.45
CA GLU A 47 1.50 11.43 1.43
C GLU A 47 0.64 10.24 1.87
N THR A 48 -0.07 10.42 2.99
CA THR A 48 -1.03 9.42 3.46
C THR A 48 -2.17 9.30 2.45
N SER A 49 -2.32 8.11 1.86
CA SER A 49 -3.36 7.83 0.87
C SER A 49 -4.30 6.75 1.40
N THR A 50 -5.56 7.09 1.60
CA THR A 50 -6.60 6.14 2.00
C THR A 50 -7.54 5.86 0.84
N LYS A 51 -7.80 4.58 0.57
CA LYS A 51 -8.80 4.14 -0.40
C LYS A 51 -9.63 3.01 0.17
N THR A 52 -10.92 3.01 -0.15
CA THR A 52 -11.87 1.97 0.24
C THR A 52 -12.46 1.34 -1.00
N MET A 53 -12.60 0.02 -0.96
CA MET A 53 -13.31 -0.77 -1.95
C MET A 53 -14.41 -1.56 -1.24
N THR A 54 -15.62 -1.55 -1.81
CA THR A 54 -16.76 -2.31 -1.32
C THR A 54 -17.35 -3.11 -2.47
N CYS A 55 -17.59 -4.40 -2.24
CA CYS A 55 -18.07 -5.34 -3.24
C CYS A 55 -19.15 -6.25 -2.63
N TYR A 56 -20.11 -6.67 -3.45
CA TYR A 56 -21.12 -7.68 -3.06
C TYR A 56 -20.80 -9.07 -3.63
N ASP A 57 -20.01 -9.11 -4.70
CA ASP A 57 -19.52 -10.33 -5.35
C ASP A 57 -18.00 -10.25 -5.47
N LEU A 58 -17.30 -11.19 -4.82
CA LEU A 58 -15.84 -11.24 -4.80
C LEU A 58 -15.23 -11.59 -6.16
N SER A 59 -15.96 -12.28 -7.04
CA SER A 59 -15.48 -12.62 -8.39
C SER A 59 -15.29 -11.38 -9.27
N THR A 60 -16.06 -10.33 -8.99
CA THR A 60 -15.99 -9.03 -9.68
C THR A 60 -15.18 -7.98 -8.91
N CYS A 61 -14.74 -8.32 -7.70
CA CYS A 61 -14.07 -7.37 -6.83
C CYS A 61 -12.62 -7.17 -7.28
N GLY A 62 -12.24 -5.91 -7.43
CA GLY A 62 -10.88 -5.54 -7.82
C GLY A 62 -9.89 -5.62 -6.66
N SER A 63 -9.00 -4.65 -6.61
CA SER A 63 -8.06 -4.50 -5.49
C SER A 63 -7.83 -3.05 -5.14
N VAL A 64 -7.44 -2.85 -3.89
CA VAL A 64 -7.02 -1.55 -3.38
C VAL A 64 -5.62 -1.67 -2.79
N PHE A 65 -4.66 -0.95 -3.36
CA PHE A 65 -3.24 -0.99 -2.94
C PHE A 65 -2.65 -2.41 -2.83
N GLY A 66 -3.07 -3.32 -3.71
CA GLY A 66 -2.62 -4.72 -3.71
C GLY A 66 -3.35 -5.62 -2.72
N ALA A 67 -4.34 -5.11 -1.97
CA ALA A 67 -5.22 -5.93 -1.15
C ALA A 67 -6.41 -6.44 -1.98
N HIS A 68 -6.50 -7.76 -2.10
CA HIS A 68 -7.49 -8.51 -2.87
C HIS A 68 -8.32 -9.39 -1.92
N PRO A 69 -9.63 -9.14 -1.75
CA PRO A 69 -10.49 -10.03 -0.97
C PRO A 69 -10.70 -11.34 -1.74
N VAL A 70 -10.44 -12.46 -1.09
CA VAL A 70 -10.51 -13.80 -1.71
C VAL A 70 -11.72 -14.58 -1.21
N GLN A 71 -12.09 -14.42 0.05
CA GLN A 71 -13.22 -15.13 0.64
C GLN A 71 -13.95 -14.24 1.65
N ALA A 72 -15.28 -14.23 1.55
CA ALA A 72 -16.15 -13.51 2.47
C ALA A 72 -16.40 -14.35 3.73
N GLN A 73 -16.63 -13.69 4.86
CA GLN A 73 -17.00 -14.36 6.10
C GLN A 73 -18.47 -14.82 6.09
N THR A 74 -19.34 -14.01 5.51
CA THR A 74 -20.78 -14.26 5.35
C THR A 74 -21.18 -14.01 3.89
N ILE A 75 -21.73 -15.03 3.25
CA ILE A 75 -22.18 -14.97 1.86
C ILE A 75 -23.41 -14.05 1.75
N GLY A 76 -23.48 -13.27 0.66
CA GLY A 76 -24.62 -12.37 0.37
C GLY A 76 -24.58 -11.03 1.12
N GLN A 77 -23.53 -10.76 1.89
CA GLN A 77 -23.30 -9.47 2.53
C GLN A 77 -22.19 -8.69 1.82
N ALA A 78 -22.29 -7.36 1.86
CA ALA A 78 -21.24 -6.49 1.38
C ALA A 78 -19.91 -6.82 2.08
N THR A 79 -18.84 -6.81 1.31
CA THR A 79 -17.46 -7.00 1.76
C THR A 79 -16.69 -5.73 1.46
N SER A 80 -15.88 -5.25 2.40
CA SER A 80 -15.06 -4.06 2.14
C SER A 80 -13.63 -4.18 2.64
N VAL A 81 -12.73 -3.53 1.91
CA VAL A 81 -11.32 -3.36 2.26
C VAL A 81 -11.04 -1.86 2.22
N THR A 82 -10.57 -1.32 3.33
CA THR A 82 -9.99 0.02 3.39
C THR A 82 -8.50 -0.12 3.59
N VAL A 83 -7.71 0.54 2.74
CA VAL A 83 -6.25 0.55 2.88
C VAL A 83 -5.78 1.99 2.99
N THR A 84 -5.10 2.28 4.08
CA THR A 84 -4.39 3.52 4.34
C THR A 84 -2.90 3.25 4.18
N LYS A 85 -2.29 3.87 3.16
CA LYS A 85 -0.85 3.85 2.95
C LYS A 85 -0.24 5.08 3.62
N THR A 86 0.66 4.88 4.57
CA THR A 86 1.38 5.95 5.27
C THR A 86 2.88 5.70 5.13
N GLY A 87 3.55 6.41 4.24
CA GLY A 87 4.98 6.17 4.01
C GLY A 87 5.23 4.76 3.48
N SER A 88 5.84 3.94 4.35
CA SER A 88 6.13 2.53 4.10
C SER A 88 5.24 1.57 4.88
N SER A 89 4.22 2.03 5.61
CA SER A 89 3.24 1.14 6.24
C SER A 89 1.96 1.07 5.44
N LEU A 90 1.36 -0.12 5.40
CA LEU A 90 0.00 -0.35 4.96
C LEU A 90 -0.85 -0.71 6.16
N GLU A 91 -1.91 0.05 6.36
CA GLU A 91 -2.94 -0.24 7.35
C GLU A 91 -4.20 -0.65 6.61
N ILE A 92 -4.66 -1.86 6.89
CA ILE A 92 -5.78 -2.50 6.22
C ILE A 92 -6.88 -2.70 7.27
N THR A 93 -8.07 -2.21 6.96
CA THR A 93 -9.29 -2.47 7.71
C THR A 93 -10.25 -3.25 6.83
N THR A 94 -10.80 -4.33 7.35
CA THR A 94 -11.65 -5.25 6.61
C THR A 94 -13.04 -5.37 7.22
N TYR A 95 -14.02 -5.62 6.37
CA TYR A 95 -15.37 -5.96 6.77
C TYR A 95 -15.86 -7.17 5.98
N ASN A 96 -16.39 -8.17 6.68
CA ASN A 96 -16.91 -9.40 6.10
C ASN A 96 -15.86 -10.19 5.29
N ILE A 97 -14.58 -10.15 5.65
CA ILE A 97 -13.48 -10.87 4.97
C ILE A 97 -12.97 -12.01 5.84
N ARG A 98 -12.90 -13.20 5.26
CA ARG A 98 -12.25 -14.39 5.84
C ARG A 98 -10.84 -14.59 5.29
N ARG A 99 -10.63 -14.36 3.98
CA ARG A 99 -9.33 -14.54 3.33
C ARG A 99 -8.99 -13.33 2.48
N LEU A 100 -7.78 -12.80 2.67
CA LEU A 100 -7.26 -11.62 1.99
C LEU A 100 -5.91 -11.95 1.37
N ARG A 101 -5.74 -11.72 0.07
CA ARG A 101 -4.43 -11.75 -0.59
C ARG A 101 -3.88 -10.33 -0.59
N VAL A 102 -2.61 -10.16 -0.21
CA VAL A 102 -1.98 -8.83 -0.22
C VAL A 102 -0.68 -8.93 -1.01
N ASP A 103 -0.67 -8.26 -2.15
CA ASP A 103 0.48 -8.04 -3.01
C ASP A 103 0.95 -6.59 -2.82
N PRO A 104 1.65 -6.27 -1.70
CA PRO A 104 1.95 -4.89 -1.33
C PRO A 104 2.93 -4.28 -2.34
N PRO A 105 2.84 -2.97 -2.62
CA PRO A 105 3.83 -2.29 -3.44
C PRO A 105 5.23 -2.42 -2.81
N ALA A 106 6.27 -2.48 -3.65
CA ALA A 106 7.65 -2.72 -3.22
C ALA A 106 8.15 -1.77 -2.11
N SER A 107 7.56 -0.58 -1.99
CA SER A 107 7.85 0.44 -0.97
C SER A 107 7.38 0.08 0.44
N SER A 108 6.44 -0.83 0.61
CA SER A 108 5.81 -1.14 1.91
C SER A 108 6.68 -2.07 2.75
N ARG A 109 7.00 -1.66 3.97
CA ARG A 109 7.85 -2.35 4.97
C ARG A 109 7.08 -2.94 6.14
N ALA A 110 5.83 -2.54 6.35
CA ALA A 110 4.97 -3.06 7.41
C ALA A 110 3.53 -3.18 6.92
N ILE A 111 2.84 -4.24 7.34
CA ILE A 111 1.42 -4.47 7.03
C ILE A 111 0.68 -4.67 8.36
N ARG A 112 -0.42 -3.95 8.53
CA ARG A 112 -1.31 -4.05 9.69
C ARG A 112 -2.71 -4.38 9.18
N ILE A 113 -3.36 -5.41 9.70
CA ILE A 113 -4.72 -5.83 9.30
C ILE A 113 -5.58 -5.91 10.56
N ASP A 114 -6.60 -5.05 10.66
CA ASP A 114 -7.55 -4.99 11.79
C ASP A 114 -6.89 -5.17 13.17
N GLU A 115 -5.88 -4.34 13.47
CA GLU A 115 -5.04 -4.36 14.68
C GLU A 115 -3.93 -5.43 14.74
N THR A 116 -3.95 -6.44 13.88
CA THR A 116 -2.87 -7.44 13.82
C THR A 116 -1.70 -6.93 12.98
N VAL A 117 -0.50 -6.88 13.56
CA VAL A 117 0.71 -6.38 12.90
C VAL A 117 1.52 -7.54 12.32
N PHE A 118 1.78 -7.49 11.01
CA PHE A 118 2.65 -8.42 10.31
C PHE A 118 3.94 -7.70 9.91
N SER A 119 5.06 -8.18 10.46
CA SER A 119 6.38 -7.78 9.98
C SER A 119 6.58 -8.34 8.57
N ARG A 120 7.24 -7.58 7.68
CA ARG A 120 7.44 -7.99 6.27
C ARG A 120 8.32 -9.23 6.21
N GLN A 121 7.68 -10.40 6.24
CA GLN A 121 8.27 -11.67 5.88
C GLN A 121 8.04 -11.86 4.38
N THR A 122 9.11 -12.05 3.63
CA THR A 122 9.21 -12.07 2.17
C THR A 122 8.49 -13.26 1.49
N GLY A 123 7.44 -13.81 2.09
CA GLY A 123 6.76 -15.00 1.57
C GLY A 123 5.29 -15.16 1.96
N ALA A 124 4.67 -14.22 2.69
CA ALA A 124 3.23 -14.30 2.96
C ALA A 124 2.46 -13.93 1.69
N ILE A 125 1.73 -14.89 1.13
CA ILE A 125 0.95 -14.71 -0.12
C ILE A 125 -0.51 -14.39 0.23
N SER A 126 -1.00 -14.86 1.37
CA SER A 126 -2.37 -14.64 1.81
C SER A 126 -2.45 -14.54 3.33
N TYR A 127 -3.56 -13.96 3.80
CA TYR A 127 -3.88 -13.79 5.20
C TYR A 127 -5.27 -14.37 5.45
N CYS A 128 -5.42 -15.12 6.54
CA CYS A 128 -6.64 -15.80 6.92
C CYS A 128 -7.12 -15.28 8.28
N ARG A 129 -8.44 -15.23 8.46
CA ARG A 129 -9.08 -14.93 9.73
C ARG A 129 -9.84 -16.16 10.20
N GLU A 130 -9.47 -16.69 11.36
CA GLU A 130 -10.21 -17.79 11.96
C GLU A 130 -11.47 -17.26 12.65
N ILE A 131 -12.59 -17.92 12.38
CA ILE A 131 -13.87 -17.60 13.02
C ILE A 131 -13.87 -18.36 14.34
N SER A 132 -13.58 -17.66 15.43
CA SER A 132 -13.75 -18.23 16.76
C SER A 132 -15.20 -18.61 17.00
N ALA A 133 -15.44 -19.81 17.53
CA ALA A 133 -16.76 -20.23 17.98
C ALA A 133 -17.24 -19.39 19.18
N ASP A 134 -16.33 -18.70 19.88
CA ASP A 134 -16.65 -17.79 20.97
C ASP A 134 -16.79 -16.35 20.45
N ARG A 135 -18.01 -15.80 20.55
CA ARG A 135 -18.33 -14.39 20.19
C ARG A 135 -17.53 -13.35 20.99
N ARG A 136 -16.86 -13.75 22.08
CA ARG A 136 -16.01 -12.86 22.89
C ARG A 136 -14.55 -12.82 22.44
N SER A 137 -14.10 -13.79 21.62
CA SER A 137 -12.75 -13.77 21.10
C SER A 137 -12.71 -12.91 19.85
N LEU A 138 -11.79 -11.95 19.82
CA LEU A 138 -11.49 -11.19 18.62
C LEU A 138 -11.00 -12.18 17.56
N SER A 139 -11.62 -12.15 16.38
CA SER A 139 -11.17 -12.94 15.24
C SER A 139 -9.76 -12.50 14.86
N GLN A 140 -8.78 -13.38 15.06
CA GLN A 140 -7.37 -13.07 14.84
C GLN A 140 -6.97 -13.34 13.39
N TRP A 141 -6.09 -12.50 12.85
CA TRP A 141 -5.48 -12.72 11.53
C TRP A 141 -4.21 -13.56 11.65
N PHE A 142 -4.02 -14.43 10.68
CA PHE A 142 -2.79 -15.22 10.50
C PHE A 142 -2.27 -15.05 9.07
N ALA A 143 -0.95 -15.17 8.91
CA ALA A 143 -0.29 -15.12 7.61
C ALA A 143 -0.08 -16.54 7.07
N CYS A 144 -0.42 -16.76 5.80
CA CYS A 144 -0.19 -18.00 5.09
C CYS A 144 1.02 -17.80 4.14
N TYR A 145 2.04 -18.65 4.30
CA TYR A 145 3.26 -18.64 3.50
C TYR A 145 3.20 -19.74 2.44
N GLY A 146 3.69 -19.48 1.22
CA GLY A 146 3.73 -20.50 0.15
C GLY A 146 4.68 -21.67 0.47
N ASP A 147 4.46 -22.83 -0.18
CA ASP A 147 5.14 -24.16 -0.16
C ASP A 147 5.64 -24.74 1.18
N HIS A 148 5.53 -23.98 2.26
CA HIS A 148 5.62 -24.41 3.63
C HIS A 148 4.32 -24.01 4.30
N GLU A 149 3.36 -24.91 4.22
CA GLU A 149 2.50 -25.23 5.35
C GLU A 149 3.41 -25.36 6.58
N GLN A 150 3.64 -24.27 7.33
CA GLN A 150 3.82 -24.45 8.76
C GLN A 150 2.44 -24.87 9.29
N MET A 151 2.23 -26.18 9.14
CA MET A 151 1.33 -27.01 9.92
C MET A 151 1.38 -26.48 11.35
N GLU A 152 0.30 -25.83 11.78
CA GLU A 152 -0.26 -25.86 13.15
C GLU A 152 -1.14 -24.65 13.49
N SER A 153 -1.13 -23.53 12.75
CA SER A 153 -1.75 -22.29 13.29
C SER A 153 -2.99 -21.70 12.63
N CYS A 154 -3.43 -22.12 11.43
CA CYS A 154 -4.68 -21.59 10.84
C CYS A 154 -5.32 -22.59 9.87
N SER A 155 -6.48 -23.14 10.25
CA SER A 155 -7.28 -24.07 9.43
C SER A 155 -7.66 -23.53 8.05
N CYS A 156 -7.74 -22.20 7.90
CA CYS A 156 -8.08 -21.55 6.63
C CYS A 156 -6.88 -21.24 5.70
N CYS A 157 -5.64 -21.61 6.06
CA CYS A 157 -4.52 -21.58 5.12
C CYS A 157 -4.45 -22.84 4.23
N THR A 158 -5.08 -23.94 4.64
CA THR A 158 -5.04 -25.24 3.94
C THR A 158 -6.29 -25.51 3.08
N GLU A 159 -7.26 -24.60 3.06
CA GLU A 159 -8.42 -24.66 2.16
C GLU A 159 -7.99 -24.21 0.74
N ASP A 160 -7.18 -25.04 0.09
CA ASP A 160 -6.98 -25.02 -1.37
C ASP A 160 -7.94 -26.03 -2.02
N ALA A 161 -9.02 -25.49 -2.58
CA ALA A 161 -9.82 -26.11 -3.65
C ALA A 161 -10.38 -25.00 -4.55
#